data_AF-A0A7Y6CW14-F1
#
_entry.id   AF-A0A7Y6CW14-F1
#
_cell.length_a   1.000
_cell.length_b   1.000
_cell.length_c   1.000
_cell.angle_alpha   90.00
_cell.angle_beta   90.00
_cell.angle_gamma   90.00
#
_symmetry.space_group_name_H-M   'P 1'
#
loop_
_entity.id
_entity.type
_entity.pdbx_description
1 polymer ?
#
loop_
_entity_poly.entity_id
_entity_poly.type
_entity_poly.pdbx_seq_one_letter_code
_entity_poly.pdbx_strand_id
1 'polypeptide(L)'
;AGDSLLGDPLVRSADVYITADLRHHPASEAREQALIGGGPALIDVSHWASEWLWLEAAAAELRDAHPELDVRVSELRTDPWDFQVVQ
;
A
#
# COMPACT_ATOMS: atom_id res chain seq x y z
N ALA A 1 7.10 -0.21 -2.81
CA ALA A 1 6.11 -1.01 -3.55
C ALA A 1 6.04 -2.41 -2.96
N GLY A 2 4.83 -2.91 -2.68
CA GLY A 2 4.62 -4.23 -2.07
C GLY A 2 4.59 -5.39 -3.07
N ASP A 3 4.84 -5.14 -4.36
CA ASP A 3 4.93 -6.18 -5.40
C ASP A 3 6.10 -7.16 -5.18
N SER A 4 7.17 -6.70 -4.54
CA SER A 4 8.31 -7.54 -4.11
C SER A 4 7.92 -8.65 -3.13
N LEU A 5 6.78 -8.51 -2.44
CA LEU A 5 6.28 -9.46 -1.45
C LEU A 5 5.28 -10.47 -2.03
N LEU A 6 4.95 -10.43 -3.32
CA LEU A 6 4.03 -11.38 -3.96
C LEU A 6 4.50 -12.85 -3.86
N GLY A 7 5.79 -13.06 -3.63
CA GLY A 7 6.37 -14.38 -3.38
C GLY A 7 6.28 -14.85 -1.93
N ASP A 8 5.95 -13.96 -0.99
CA ASP A 8 5.96 -14.25 0.44
C ASP A 8 4.87 -15.29 0.81
N PRO A 9 5.18 -16.31 1.62
CA PRO A 9 4.21 -17.32 2.01
C PRO A 9 2.94 -16.75 2.67
N LEU A 10 3.08 -15.69 3.48
CA LEU A 10 1.94 -15.06 4.15
C LEU A 10 1.04 -14.36 3.15
N VAL A 11 1.62 -13.65 2.17
CA VAL A 11 0.88 -13.02 1.07
C VAL A 11 0.17 -14.08 0.23
N ARG A 12 0.86 -15.16 -0.13
CA ARG A 12 0.29 -16.25 -0.94
C ARG A 12 -0.84 -17.00 -0.24
N SER A 13 -0.83 -17.02 1.09
CA SER A 13 -1.88 -17.66 1.89
C SER A 13 -3.09 -16.77 2.15
N ALA A 14 -3.02 -15.48 1.83
CA ALA A 14 -4.11 -14.54 2.05
C ALA A 14 -5.21 -14.71 0.99
N ASP A 15 -6.45 -14.36 1.34
CA ASP A 15 -7.55 -14.27 0.38
C ASP A 15 -7.44 -13.03 -0.51
N VAL A 16 -6.95 -11.93 0.06
CA VAL A 16 -6.77 -10.64 -0.60
C VAL A 16 -5.47 -10.01 -0.12
N TYR A 17 -4.69 -9.48 -1.06
CA TYR A 17 -3.49 -8.69 -0.79
C TYR A 17 -3.70 -7.25 -1.28
N ILE A 18 -3.70 -6.33 -0.33
CA ILE A 18 -3.86 -4.89 -0.56
C ILE A 18 -2.47 -4.25 -0.48
N THR A 19 -2.05 -3.61 -1.57
CA THR A 19 -0.75 -2.93 -1.65
C THR A 19 -0.85 -1.74 -2.61
N ALA A 20 0.21 -0.96 -2.71
CA ALA A 20 0.39 0.05 -3.75
C ALA A 20 1.47 -0.35 -4.76
N ASP A 21 1.47 0.36 -5.88
CA ASP A 21 2.47 0.34 -6.97
C ASP A 21 2.62 -1.04 -7.63
N LEU A 22 1.51 -1.72 -7.92
CA LEU A 22 1.58 -2.98 -8.64
C LEU A 22 1.94 -2.75 -10.11
N ARG A 23 3.11 -3.25 -10.51
CA ARG A 23 3.50 -3.29 -11.92
C ARG A 23 2.71 -4.35 -12.68
N HIS A 24 2.43 -4.08 -13.95
CA HIS A 24 1.64 -4.94 -14.82
C HIS A 24 2.11 -6.41 -14.84
N HIS A 25 3.39 -6.66 -15.08
CA HIS A 25 3.90 -8.03 -15.21
C HIS A 25 3.85 -8.82 -13.90
N PRO A 26 4.40 -8.34 -12.77
CA PRO A 26 4.28 -9.05 -11.49
C PRO A 26 2.83 -9.33 -11.08
N ALA A 27 1.93 -8.36 -11.24
CA ALA A 27 0.53 -8.54 -10.89
C ALA A 27 -0.17 -9.56 -11.79
N SER A 28 0.10 -9.51 -13.10
CA SER A 28 -0.47 -10.48 -14.06
C SER A 28 0.06 -11.88 -13.79
N GLU A 29 1.37 -12.03 -13.56
CA GLU A 29 1.96 -13.33 -13.23
C GLU A 29 1.40 -13.90 -11.94
N ALA A 30 1.27 -13.08 -10.89
CA ALA A 30 0.65 -13.51 -9.63
C ALA A 30 -0.79 -13.96 -9.83
N ARG A 31 -1.58 -13.25 -10.67
CA ARG A 31 -2.94 -13.66 -11.02
C ARG A 31 -2.97 -15.01 -11.74
N GLU A 32 -2.10 -15.21 -12.74
CA GLU A 32 -2.06 -16.47 -13.49
C GLU A 32 -1.60 -17.65 -12.61
N GLN A 33 -0.63 -17.44 -11.72
CA GLN A 33 -0.24 -18.45 -10.74
C GLN A 33 -1.38 -18.79 -9.78
N ALA A 34 -2.17 -17.78 -9.36
CA ALA A 34 -3.33 -18.00 -8.49
C ALA A 34 -4.41 -18.88 -9.13
N LEU A 35 -4.56 -18.85 -10.47
CA LEU A 35 -5.50 -19.73 -11.18
C LEU A 35 -5.08 -21.21 -11.15
N ILE A 36 -3.78 -21.50 -10.98
CA ILE A 36 -3.23 -22.86 -10.99
C ILE A 36 -3.08 -23.39 -9.57
N GLY A 37 -2.51 -22.59 -8.67
CA GLY A 37 -2.08 -23.01 -7.34
C GLY A 37 -2.77 -22.31 -6.17
N GLY A 38 -3.75 -21.44 -6.45
CA GLY A 38 -4.33 -20.54 -5.46
C GLY A 38 -3.43 -19.34 -5.15
N GLY A 39 -3.98 -18.36 -4.45
CA GLY A 39 -3.31 -17.11 -4.12
C GLY A 39 -4.33 -15.97 -3.94
N PRO A 40 -3.88 -14.82 -3.42
CA PRO A 40 -4.79 -13.73 -3.11
C PRO A 40 -5.34 -13.05 -4.37
N ALA A 41 -6.54 -12.51 -4.27
CA ALA A 41 -6.96 -11.41 -5.13
C ALA A 41 -6.09 -10.18 -4.84
N LEU A 42 -5.76 -9.39 -5.85
CA LEU A 42 -4.93 -8.20 -5.71
C LEU A 42 -5.79 -6.93 -5.73
N ILE A 43 -5.56 -6.04 -4.78
CA ILE A 43 -6.10 -4.68 -4.77
C ILE A 43 -4.92 -3.71 -4.74
N ASP A 44 -4.79 -2.92 -5.81
CA ASP A 44 -3.83 -1.82 -5.90
C ASP A 44 -4.50 -0.52 -5.45
N VAL A 45 -3.89 0.16 -4.48
CA VAL A 45 -4.36 1.46 -3.96
C VAL A 45 -3.32 2.54 -4.21
N SER A 46 -3.75 3.81 -4.19
CA SER A 46 -2.78 4.92 -4.22
C SER A 46 -1.77 4.77 -3.09
N HIS A 47 -0.49 4.87 -3.45
CA HIS A 47 0.61 4.82 -2.50
C HIS A 47 0.52 5.97 -1.49
N TRP A 48 0.27 7.18 -1.97
CA TRP A 48 0.10 8.33 -1.09
C TRP A 48 -1.09 8.13 -0.16
N ALA A 49 -2.23 7.67 -0.69
CA ALA A 49 -3.44 7.49 0.11
C ALA A 49 -3.27 6.41 1.18
N SER A 50 -2.57 5.30 0.89
CA SER A 50 -2.36 4.23 1.87
C SER A 50 -1.36 4.61 2.95
N GLU A 51 -0.30 5.34 2.62
CA GLU A 51 0.73 5.71 3.59
C GLU A 51 0.42 6.98 4.37
N TRP A 52 -0.31 7.94 3.80
CA TRP A 52 -0.66 9.16 4.53
C TRP A 52 -1.55 8.86 5.75
N LEU A 53 -2.39 7.80 5.68
CA LEU A 53 -3.34 7.42 6.73
C LEU A 53 -2.71 7.17 8.10
N TRP A 54 -1.47 6.67 8.17
CA TRP A 54 -0.83 6.35 9.45
C TRP A 54 -0.02 7.52 10.03
N LEU A 55 0.22 8.59 9.26
CA LEU A 55 1.10 9.68 9.68
C LEU A 55 0.61 10.37 10.95
N GLU A 56 -0.69 10.49 11.17
CA GLU A 56 -1.19 11.14 12.39
C GLU A 56 -1.02 10.26 13.63
N ALA A 57 -1.07 8.94 13.49
CA ALA A 57 -0.73 8.03 14.57
C ALA A 57 0.77 8.15 14.93
N ALA A 58 1.65 8.17 13.92
CA ALA A 58 3.08 8.36 14.16
C ALA A 58 3.41 9.75 14.73
N ALA A 59 2.70 10.80 14.29
CA ALA A 59 2.85 12.12 14.86
C ALA A 59 2.41 12.15 16.33
N ALA A 60 1.34 11.45 16.69
CA ALA A 60 0.93 11.33 18.09
C ALA A 60 2.00 10.62 18.94
N GLU A 61 2.56 9.51 18.45
CA GLU A 61 3.67 8.81 19.13
C GLU A 61 4.91 9.70 19.31
N LEU A 62 5.26 10.48 18.28
CA LEU A 62 6.38 11.43 18.34
C LEU A 62 6.13 12.57 19.32
N ARG A 63 4.92 13.14 19.36
CA ARG A 63 4.55 14.20 20.31
C ARG A 63 4.59 13.71 21.76
N ASP A 64 4.21 12.46 21.99
CA ASP A 64 4.27 11.84 23.33
C ASP A 64 5.73 11.59 23.77
N ALA A 65 6.54 11.02 22.86
CA ALA A 65 7.94 10.73 23.13
C ALA A 65 8.82 12.01 23.24
N HIS A 66 8.45 13.07 22.51
CA HIS A 66 9.21 14.32 22.41
C HIS A 66 8.32 15.57 22.58
N PRO A 67 7.84 15.86 23.80
CA PRO A 67 6.96 17.01 24.05
C PRO A 67 7.58 18.37 23.77
N GLU A 68 8.91 18.44 23.66
CA GLU A 68 9.67 19.64 23.31
C GLU A 68 9.61 20.00 21.82
N LEU A 69 9.21 19.05 20.95
CA LEU A 69 9.15 19.25 19.51
C LEU A 69 7.75 19.66 19.04
N ASP A 70 7.71 20.56 18.05
CA ASP A 70 6.48 20.86 17.31
C ASP A 70 6.37 19.90 16.11
N VAL A 71 5.51 18.89 16.24
CA VAL A 71 5.31 17.84 15.23
C VAL A 71 3.96 18.04 14.54
N ARG A 72 3.97 18.21 13.22
CA ARG A 72 2.78 18.43 12.39
C ARG A 72 2.76 17.48 11.20
N VAL A 73 1.58 17.00 10.84
CA VAL A 73 1.36 16.26 9.58
C VAL A 73 0.92 17.24 8.51
N SER A 74 1.54 17.16 7.33
CA SER A 74 1.15 17.99 6.19
C SER A 74 -0.18 17.52 5.62
N GLU A 75 -1.14 18.43 5.47
CA GLU A 75 -2.43 18.18 4.80
C GLU A 75 -2.36 18.37 3.27
N LEU A 76 -1.22 18.84 2.74
CA LEU A 76 -1.05 18.98 1.30
C LEU A 76 -1.03 17.58 0.64
N ARG A 77 -2.01 17.31 -0.23
CA ARG A 77 -2.00 16.11 -1.07
C ARG A 77 -0.86 16.19 -2.08
N THR A 78 0.07 15.26 -1.99
CA THR A 78 1.22 15.15 -2.90
C THR A 78 1.12 13.93 -3.82
N ASP A 79 -0.05 13.30 -3.93
CA ASP A 79 -0.32 12.26 -4.92
C ASP A 79 -0.23 12.87 -6.33
N PRO A 80 0.70 12.40 -7.19
CA PRO A 80 0.80 12.89 -8.56
C PRO A 80 -0.33 12.37 -9.45
N TRP A 81 -1.09 11.37 -9.02
CA TRP A 81 -2.19 10.77 -9.77
C TRP A 81 -3.53 11.32 -9.27
N ASP A 82 -4.04 12.35 -9.94
CA ASP A 82 -5.29 13.02 -9.59
C ASP A 82 -6.47 12.72 -10.55
N PHE A 83 -6.28 11.76 -11.45
CA PHE A 83 -7.24 11.37 -12.46
C PHE A 83 -7.45 9.86 -12.48
N GLN A 84 -8.58 9.45 -13.06
CA GLN A 84 -8.93 8.05 -13.27
C GLN A 84 -9.01 7.74 -14.77
N VAL A 85 -8.53 6.56 -15.15
CA VAL A 85 -8.78 5.99 -16.48
C VAL A 85 -9.86 4.91 -16.29
N VAL A 86 -11.08 5.22 -16.68
CA VAL A 86 -12.21 4.28 -16.60
C VAL A 86 -12.13 3.28 -17.76
N GLN A 87 -12.39 2.00 -17.47
CA GLN A 87 -12.50 0.92 -18.45
C GLN A 87 -13.95 0.51 -18.66
#